data_AF-A0A538EH27-F1
#
_entry.id   AF-A0A538EH27-F1
#
_cell.length_a   1.000
_cell.length_b   1.000
_cell.length_c   1.000
_cell.angle_alpha   90.00
_cell.angle_beta   90.00
_cell.angle_gamma   90.00
#
_symmetry.space_group_name_H-M   'P 1'
#
loop_
_entity.id
_entity.type
_entity.pdbx_description
1 polymer ?
#
loop_
_entity_poly.entity_id
_entity_poly.type
_entity_poly.pdbx_seq_one_letter_code
_entity_poly.pdbx_strand_id
1 'polypeptide(L)' 'MSQDTTAPQHGAGYPGVGRVLVVIPTYNEAENVRIIVGRVRQAVPEVDILVADDN' A
#
# COMPACT_ATOMS: atom_id res chain seq x y z
N MET A 1 -10.61 10.51 27.98
CA MET A 1 -10.06 9.46 27.11
C MET A 1 -10.03 10.00 25.69
N SER A 2 -9.00 10.78 25.37
CA SER A 2 -8.77 11.27 24.01
C SER A 2 -8.00 10.16 23.30
N GLN A 3 -8.66 9.45 22.39
CA GLN A 3 -7.98 8.46 21.57
C GLN A 3 -7.13 9.22 20.53
N ASP A 4 -5.85 9.37 20.85
CA ASP A 4 -4.83 9.78 19.90
C ASP A 4 -4.66 8.64 18.90
N THR A 5 -5.45 8.66 17.83
CA THR A 5 -5.34 7.69 16.73
C THR A 5 -4.11 8.06 15.93
N THR A 6 -2.95 7.64 16.41
CA THR A 6 -1.70 7.67 15.65
C THR A 6 -1.76 6.58 14.58
N ALA A 7 -2.50 6.85 13.50
CA ALA A 7 -2.24 6.17 12.24
C ALA A 7 -0.74 6.38 11.93
N PRO A 8 -0.02 5.36 11.45
CA PRO A 8 1.37 5.52 11.08
C PRO A 8 1.48 6.72 10.14
N GLN A 9 2.37 7.64 10.49
CA GLN A 9 2.71 8.77 9.65
C GLN A 9 3.47 8.19 8.45
N HIS A 10 2.72 7.71 7.45
CA HIS A 10 3.29 7.35 6.16
C HIS A 10 4.07 8.58 5.67
N GLY A 11 5.24 8.36 5.06
CA GLY A 11 6.17 9.42 4.67
C GLY A 11 5.50 10.53 3.85
N ALA A 12 6.25 11.57 3.48
CA ALA A 12 5.75 12.81 2.85
C ALA A 12 4.87 12.65 1.58
N GLY A 13 4.61 11.42 1.12
CA GLY A 13 3.85 11.09 -0.07
C GLY A 13 4.75 11.06 -1.30
N TYR A 14 4.18 10.67 -2.43
CA TYR A 14 4.87 10.68 -3.70
C TYR A 14 5.11 12.14 -4.15
N PRO A 15 6.31 12.50 -4.65
CA PRO A 15 6.65 13.88 -4.99
C PRO A 15 5.64 14.52 -5.95
N GLY A 16 5.09 15.68 -5.57
CA GLY A 16 4.12 16.43 -6.36
C GLY A 16 2.70 15.84 -6.41
N VAL A 17 2.47 14.68 -5.79
CA VAL A 17 1.16 14.01 -5.77
C VAL A 17 0.61 13.89 -4.34
N GLY A 18 1.49 13.75 -3.34
CA GLY A 18 1.08 13.54 -1.95
C GLY A 18 0.79 12.07 -1.67
N ARG A 19 -0.15 11.77 -0.78
CA ARG A 19 -0.43 10.38 -0.38
C ARG A 19 -1.01 9.57 -1.55
N VAL A 20 -0.38 8.45 -1.87
CA VAL A 20 -0.80 7.54 -2.95
C VAL A 20 -1.06 6.16 -2.37
N LEU A 21 -2.16 5.55 -2.82
CA LEU A 21 -2.53 4.17 -2.50
C LEU A 21 -2.55 3.34 -3.80
N VAL A 22 -1.73 2.29 -3.83
CA VAL A 22 -1.75 1.29 -4.91
C VAL A 22 -2.66 0.14 -4.49
N VAL A 23 -3.71 -0.11 -5.27
CA VAL A 23 -4.63 -1.23 -5.04
C VAL A 23 -4.24 -2.40 -5.94
N ILE A 24 -3.94 -3.54 -5.33
CA ILE A 24 -3.68 -4.81 -6.01
C ILE A 24 -4.90 -5.70 -5.75
N PRO A 25 -5.87 -5.77 -6.67
CA PRO A 25 -6.97 -6.71 -6.56
C PRO A 25 -6.44 -8.13 -6.78
N THR A 26 -6.93 -9.08 -5.99
CA THR A 26 -6.58 -10.49 -6.12
C THR A 26 -7.81 -11.28 -6.48
N TYR A 27 -7.69 -12.18 -7.46
CA TYR A 27 -8.66 -13.22 -7.75
C TYR A 27 -7.91 -14.54 -7.60
N ASN A 28 -7.98 -15.18 -6.42
CA ASN A 28 -7.48 -16.53 -6.16
C ASN A 28 -5.97 -16.83 -6.46
N GLU A 29 -5.07 -15.83 -6.45
CA GLU A 29 -3.65 -15.97 -6.85
C GLU A 29 -2.65 -15.42 -5.81
N ALA A 30 -2.69 -15.95 -4.58
CA ALA A 30 -1.86 -15.48 -3.46
C ALA A 30 -0.33 -15.44 -3.73
N GLU A 31 0.17 -16.28 -4.64
CA GLU A 31 1.58 -16.32 -5.00
C GLU A 31 2.00 -15.11 -5.87
N ASN A 32 1.15 -14.69 -6.80
CA ASN A 32 1.41 -13.56 -7.71
C ASN A 32 1.44 -12.22 -6.96
N VAL A 33 0.65 -12.10 -5.89
CA VAL A 33 0.60 -10.91 -5.04
C VAL A 33 1.97 -10.57 -4.49
N ARG A 34 2.73 -11.56 -4.00
CA ARG A 34 4.05 -11.32 -3.39
C ARG A 34 5.03 -10.71 -4.38
N ILE A 35 5.00 -11.17 -5.64
CA ILE A 35 5.86 -10.65 -6.71
C ILE A 35 5.49 -9.20 -7.03
N ILE A 36 4.20 -8.90 -7.18
CA ILE A 36 3.72 -7.55 -7.51
C ILE A 36 4.03 -6.58 -6.36
N VAL A 37 3.73 -6.96 -5.12
CA VAL A 37 4.06 -6.16 -3.92
C VAL A 37 5.56 -5.88 -3.86
N GLY A 38 6.40 -6.90 -4.09
CA GLY A 38 7.84 -6.74 -4.12
C GLY A 38 8.31 -5.72 -5.15
N ARG A 39 7.77 -5.77 -6.37
CA ARG A 39 8.07 -4.81 -7.44
C ARG A 39 7.62 -3.39 -7.08
N VAL A 40 6.43 -3.22 -6.52
CA VAL A 40 5.93 -1.90 -6.10
C VAL A 40 6.82 -1.31 -5.00
N ARG A 41 7.19 -2.11 -4.00
CA ARG A 41 8.08 -1.66 -2.91
C ARG A 41 9.48 -1.28 -3.40
N GLN A 42 9.99 -1.95 -4.44
CA GLN A 42 11.27 -1.61 -5.06
C GLN A 42 11.20 -0.33 -5.90
N ALA A 43 10.11 -0.15 -6.66
CA ALA A 43 9.96 0.99 -7.56
C ALA A 43 9.58 2.28 -6.82
N VAL A 44 8.70 2.17 -5.82
CA VAL A 44 8.11 3.31 -5.12
C VAL A 44 7.92 2.95 -3.64
N PRO A 45 8.96 3.06 -2.80
CA PRO A 45 8.89 2.66 -1.38
C PRO A 45 7.93 3.51 -0.53
N GLU A 46 7.61 4.73 -0.96
CA GLU A 46 6.83 5.73 -0.23
C GLU A 46 5.29 5.58 -0.34
N VAL A 47 4.80 4.68 -1.19
CA VAL A 47 3.35 4.49 -1.37
C VAL A 47 2.77 3.42 -0.46
N ASP A 48 1.49 3.61 -0.16
CA ASP A 48 0.67 2.61 0.53
C ASP A 48 0.27 1.52 -0.46
N ILE A 49 0.19 0.28 0.01
CA ILE A 49 -0.28 -0.86 -0.78
C ILE A 49 -1.50 -1.46 -0.08
N LEU A 50 -2.62 -1.54 -0.79
CA LEU A 50 -3.81 -2.29 -0.39
C LEU A 50 -3.94 -3.52 -1.29
N VAL A 51 -3.86 -4.70 -0.69
CA VAL A 51 -4.24 -5.94 -1.36
C VAL A 51 -5.72 -6.15 -1.07
N ALA A 52 -6.54 -6.12 -2.11
CA ALA A 52 -7.97 -6.34 -2.00
C ALA A 52 -8.28 -7.79 -2.37
N ASP A 53 -8.65 -8.59 -1.36
CA ASP A 53 -9.16 -9.94 -1.54
C ASP A 53 -10.65 -9.88 -1.90
N ASP A 54 -11.06 -10.73 -2.83
CA ASP A 54 -12.43 -10.79 -3.34
C ASP A 54 -13.31 -11.79 -2.58
N ASN A 55 -12.77 -12.45 -1.55
CA ASN A 55 -13.47 -13.39 -0.66
C ASN A 55 -13.68 -12.88 0.78
#